data_AF-A0A7J9K4C0-F1
#
_entry.id   AF-A0A7J9K4C0-F1
#
_cell.length_a   1.000
_cell.length_b   1.000
_cell.length_c   1.000
_cell.angle_alpha   90.00
_cell.angle_beta   90.00
_cell.angle_gamma   90.00
#
_symmetry.space_group_name_H-M   'P 1'
#
loop_
_entity.id
_entity.type
_entity.pdbx_description
1 polymer ?
#
loop_
_entity_poly.entity_id
_entity_poly.type
_entity_poly.pdbx_seq_one_letter_code
_entity_poly.pdbx_strand_id
1 'polypeptide(L)' 'MDHLACSSKTEQRWHCPDSSWVKINVDGSVSKNNTKVAIGGVVRNSDGEWLMGFNMVT' A
#
# COMPACT_ATOMS: atom_id res chain seq x y z
N MET A 1 25.32 -11.99 36.03
CA MET A 1 24.53 -12.74 35.03
C MET A 1 23.73 -11.70 34.28
N ASP A 2 24.24 -11.28 33.14
CA ASP A 2 23.66 -10.16 32.39
C ASP A 2 22.52 -10.69 31.54
N HIS A 3 21.29 -10.28 31.89
CA HIS A 3 20.09 -10.60 31.15
C HIS A 3 20.15 -9.88 29.80
N LEU A 4 20.53 -10.61 28.75
CA LEU A 4 20.33 -10.19 27.37
C LEU A 4 18.83 -10.08 27.11
N ALA A 5 18.28 -8.87 27.24
CA ALA A 5 16.94 -8.58 26.80
C ALA A 5 16.89 -8.75 25.27
N CYS A 6 16.05 -9.67 24.80
CA CYS A 6 15.75 -9.83 23.39
C CYS A 6 15.13 -8.50 22.91
N SER A 7 15.87 -7.75 22.09
CA SER A 7 15.36 -6.53 21.47
C SER A 7 14.18 -6.93 20.58
N SER A 8 12.96 -6.66 21.04
CA SER A 8 11.76 -6.86 20.24
C SER A 8 11.84 -5.90 19.06
N LYS A 9 12.22 -6.41 17.88
CA LYS A 9 12.00 -5.69 16.62
C LYS A 9 10.51 -5.34 16.57
N THR A 10 10.19 -4.06 16.65
CA THR A 10 8.86 -3.58 16.31
C THR A 10 8.65 -3.90 14.84
N GLU A 11 7.81 -4.89 14.58
CA GLU A 11 7.41 -5.18 13.20
C GLU A 11 6.60 -4.00 12.69
N GLN A 12 7.18 -3.27 11.74
CA GLN A 12 6.50 -2.18 11.07
C GLN A 12 5.43 -2.79 10.15
N ARG A 13 4.22 -2.91 10.68
CA ARG A 13 3.05 -3.42 9.96
C ARG A 13 2.20 -2.25 9.48
N TRP A 14 1.44 -2.50 8.43
CA TRP A 14 0.48 -1.53 7.95
C TRP A 14 -0.67 -1.40 8.97
N HIS A 15 -1.05 -0.16 9.31
CA HIS A 15 -2.18 0.17 10.16
C HIS A 15 -3.18 1.04 9.39
N CYS A 16 -4.47 0.89 9.69
CA CYS A 16 -5.51 1.76 9.15
C CYS A 16 -5.21 3.23 9.44
N PRO A 17 -5.49 4.13 8.47
CA PRO A 17 -5.28 5.54 8.70
C PRO A 17 -6.36 6.06 9.65
N ASP A 18 -6.11 7.20 10.27
CA ASP A 18 -7.08 7.84 11.15
C ASP A 18 -8.38 8.20 10.40
N SER A 19 -9.45 8.41 11.16
CA SER A 19 -10.73 8.84 10.60
C SER A 19 -10.56 10.09 9.73
N SER A 20 -11.34 10.18 8.64
CA SER A 20 -11.28 11.23 7.60
C SER A 20 -10.04 11.20 6.68
N TRP A 21 -9.12 10.24 6.86
CA TRP A 21 -8.07 9.97 5.90
C TRP A 21 -8.46 8.88 4.91
N VAL A 22 -7.79 8.90 3.75
CA VAL A 22 -7.89 7.85 2.75
C VAL A 22 -6.58 7.09 2.63
N LYS A 23 -6.68 5.77 2.41
CA LYS A 23 -5.56 4.96 1.91
C LYS A 23 -5.60 5.00 0.39
N ILE A 24 -4.42 5.21 -0.22
CA ILE A 24 -4.23 5.02 -1.66
C ILE A 24 -3.25 3.85 -1.85
N ASN A 25 -3.72 2.77 -2.48
CA ASN A 25 -2.84 1.71 -2.97
C ASN A 25 -2.59 1.93 -4.46
N VAL A 26 -1.33 1.94 -4.88
CA VAL A 26 -0.91 2.13 -6.27
C VAL A 26 -0.08 0.93 -6.69
N ASP A 27 -0.32 0.43 -7.89
CA ASP A 27 0.47 -0.63 -8.51
C ASP A 27 0.75 -0.29 -9.98
N GLY A 28 1.85 -0.82 -10.50
CA GLY A 28 2.28 -0.62 -11.87
C GLY A 28 2.63 -1.94 -12.54
N SER A 29 2.32 -2.06 -13.82
CA SER A 29 2.68 -3.21 -14.65
C SER A 29 3.41 -2.78 -15.91
N VAL A 30 4.39 -3.60 -16.32
CA VAL A 30 5.15 -3.42 -17.55
C VAL A 30 5.06 -4.71 -18.36
N SER A 31 4.65 -4.57 -19.61
CA SER A 31 4.69 -5.67 -20.57
C SER A 31 6.08 -5.76 -21.19
N LYS A 32 6.71 -6.93 -21.00
CA LYS A 32 8.02 -7.24 -21.60
C LYS A 32 7.99 -7.33 -23.13
N ASN A 33 6.80 -7.54 -23.72
CA ASN A 33 6.67 -7.93 -25.12
C ASN A 33 6.35 -6.77 -26.06
N ASN A 34 5.83 -5.65 -25.54
CA ASN A 34 5.33 -4.56 -26.39
C ASN A 34 5.51 -3.16 -25.78
N THR A 35 6.48 -2.99 -24.86
CA THR A 35 6.82 -1.72 -24.20
C THR A 35 5.65 -0.99 -23.55
N LYS A 36 4.50 -1.65 -23.37
CA LYS A 36 3.33 -1.07 -22.73
C LYS A 36 3.52 -1.02 -21.23
N VAL A 37 3.10 0.09 -20.65
CA VAL A 37 3.14 0.31 -19.21
C VAL A 37 1.75 0.72 -18.74
N ALA A 38 1.36 0.24 -17.58
CA ALA A 38 0.13 0.66 -16.95
C ALA A 38 0.39 0.99 -15.49
N ILE A 39 -0.27 2.02 -14.99
CA ILE A 39 -0.35 2.35 -13.58
C ILE A 39 -1.82 2.38 -13.18
N GLY A 40 -2.11 1.91 -11.97
CA GLY A 40 -3.45 1.98 -11.43
C GLY A 40 -3.44 2.04 -9.92
N GLY A 41 -4.59 2.36 -9.35
CA GLY A 41 -4.73 2.40 -7.92
C GLY A 41 -6.16 2.43 -7.44
N VAL A 42 -6.29 2.24 -6.14
CA VAL A 42 -7.57 2.24 -5.42
C VAL A 42 -7.47 3.14 -4.22
N VAL A 43 -8.50 3.97 -4.05
CA VAL A 43 -8.67 4.85 -2.90
C VAL A 43 -9.69 4.19 -1.97
N ARG A 44 -9.34 4.10 -0.69
CA ARG A 44 -10.19 3.52 0.37
C ARG A 44 -10.33 4.51 1.52
N ASN A 45 -11.47 4.51 2.20
CA ASN A 45 -11.61 5.27 3.45
C ASN A 45 -10.85 4.58 4.60
N SER A 46 -10.90 5.18 5.80
CA SER A 46 -10.26 4.67 7.01
C SER A 46 -10.75 3.27 7.43
N ASP A 47 -11.99 2.94 7.09
CA ASP A 47 -12.61 1.63 7.36
C ASP A 47 -12.23 0.57 6.31
N GLY A 48 -11.46 0.96 5.29
CA GLY A 48 -11.00 0.07 4.22
C GLY A 48 -12.01 -0.12 3.08
N GLU A 49 -13.14 0.60 3.11
CA GLU A 49 -14.15 0.57 2.07
C GLU A 49 -13.64 1.25 0.80
N TRP A 50 -14.00 0.70 -0.36
CA TRP A 50 -13.61 1.27 -1.64
C TRP A 50 -14.38 2.57 -1.92
N LEU A 51 -13.65 3.62 -2.29
CA LEU A 51 -14.22 4.91 -2.69
C LEU A 51 -14.15 5.11 -4.21
N MET A 52 -12.98 4.89 -4.82
CA MET A 52 -12.78 5.00 -6.25
C MET A 52 -11.54 4.23 -6.73
N GLY A 53 -11.43 4.04 -8.04
CA GLY A 53 -10.24 3.52 -8.71
C GLY A 53 -9.78 4.45 -9.84
N PHE A 54 -8.51 4.36 -10.20
CA PHE A 54 -7.93 5.06 -11.34
C PHE A 54 -6.96 4.16 -12.10
N ASN A 55 -6.77 4.42 -13.38
CA ASN A 55 -5.72 3.82 -14.17
C ASN A 55 -5.24 4.75 -15.30
N MET A 56 -4.03 4.49 -15.79
CA MET A 56 -3.46 5.08 -16.99
C MET A 56 -2.64 4.00 -17.70
N VAL A 57 -2.81 3.88 -19.00
CA VAL A 57 -2.07 2.93 -19.84
C VAL A 57 -1.38 3.71 -20.95
N THR A 58 -0.10 3.42 -21.17
CA THR A 58 0.75 3.98 -22.23
C THR A 58 1.32 2.85 -23.07
#